data_AF-A0A511AV30-F1
#
_entry.id   AF-A0A511AV30-F1
#
_cell.length_a   1.000
_cell.length_b   1.000
_cell.length_c   1.000
_cell.angle_alpha   90.00
_cell.angle_beta   90.00
_cell.angle_gamma   90.00
#
_symmetry.space_group_name_H-M   'P 1'
#
loop_
_entity.id
_entity.type
_entity.pdbx_description
1 polymer ?
#
loop_
_entity_poly.entity_id
_entity_poly.type
_entity_poly.pdbx_seq_one_letter_code
_entity_poly.pdbx_strand_id
1 'polypeptide(L)'
;MFLNNIIEIFLFVNPLGTKCYETEKAIESFSNERDEKVKVRFIPLLNFHTVGNIMKEREVQTLSNRNTLYTDSFNASLAFQAASMQGKKKGRKFLMLLQDKVINEGKEVTRELFTQIAKSIKLDIEMFEEDIESDFTKTIFLKDQKLAQEMDIQHAPSCVLYPGGSNEHGYLMDTTITKQLLHGFSDEKIDFEKSSHKHLSLIQMI
;
A
#
# COMPACT_ATOMS: atom_id res chain seq x y z
N MET A 1 20.59 -26.43 -6.76
CA MET A 1 20.88 -24.99 -6.72
C MET A 1 19.53 -24.29 -6.69
N PHE A 2 19.04 -23.89 -5.51
CA PHE A 2 17.74 -23.22 -5.41
C PHE A 2 17.91 -21.80 -5.94
N LEU A 3 17.32 -21.53 -7.12
CA LEU A 3 17.08 -20.15 -7.54
C LEU A 3 16.30 -19.48 -6.41
N ASN A 4 16.81 -18.37 -5.91
CA ASN A 4 16.22 -17.62 -4.82
C ASN A 4 14.91 -16.98 -5.34
N ASN A 5 13.81 -17.74 -5.29
CA ASN A 5 12.53 -17.38 -5.88
C ASN A 5 11.78 -16.43 -4.94
N ILE A 6 12.23 -15.18 -4.85
CA ILE A 6 11.58 -14.16 -4.02
C ILE A 6 10.49 -13.49 -4.84
N ILE A 7 9.26 -13.50 -4.35
CA ILE A 7 8.16 -12.72 -4.94
C ILE A 7 8.21 -11.32 -4.34
N GLU A 8 8.22 -10.28 -5.18
CA GLU A 8 8.19 -8.89 -4.73
C GLU A 8 6.87 -8.24 -5.11
N ILE A 9 6.21 -7.61 -4.13
CA ILE A 9 4.91 -6.95 -4.32
C ILE A 9 5.03 -5.50 -3.86
N PHE A 10 4.70 -4.59 -4.76
CA PHE A 10 4.52 -3.17 -4.50
C PHE A 10 3.03 -2.85 -4.58
N LEU A 11 2.41 -2.56 -3.43
CA LEU A 11 1.00 -2.20 -3.37
C LEU A 11 0.86 -0.72 -3.06
N PHE A 12 0.32 0.02 -4.02
CA PHE A 12 0.02 1.44 -3.92
C PHE A 12 -1.36 1.61 -3.30
N VAL A 13 -1.44 2.36 -2.20
CA VAL A 13 -2.64 2.45 -1.36
C VAL A 13 -2.91 3.89 -0.94
N ASN A 14 -4.18 4.26 -0.83
CA ASN A 14 -4.54 5.35 0.05
C ASN A 14 -4.75 4.77 1.45
N PRO A 15 -4.08 5.28 2.50
CA PRO A 15 -4.11 4.69 3.83
C PRO A 15 -5.50 4.68 4.47
N LEU A 16 -6.47 5.44 3.98
CA LEU A 16 -7.84 5.50 4.49
C LEU A 16 -8.87 4.96 3.48
N GLY A 17 -8.44 4.26 2.42
CA GLY A 17 -9.33 3.70 1.43
C GLY A 17 -9.83 2.30 1.80
N THR A 18 -11.15 2.10 1.83
CA THR A 18 -11.79 0.81 2.13
C THR A 18 -11.31 -0.32 1.22
N LYS A 19 -11.25 -0.08 -0.10
CA LYS A 19 -10.74 -1.07 -1.06
C LYS A 19 -9.25 -1.36 -0.87
N CYS A 20 -8.47 -0.37 -0.41
CA CYS A 20 -7.06 -0.57 -0.10
C CYS A 20 -6.92 -1.52 1.10
N TYR A 21 -7.69 -1.28 2.16
CA TYR A 21 -7.70 -2.12 3.36
C TYR A 21 -8.02 -3.59 3.06
N GLU A 22 -9.03 -3.86 2.23
CA GLU A 22 -9.35 -5.24 1.83
C GLU A 22 -8.24 -5.86 0.97
N THR A 23 -7.62 -5.08 0.09
CA THR A 23 -6.52 -5.55 -0.76
C THR A 23 -5.27 -5.87 0.06
N GLU A 24 -4.95 -5.05 1.06
CA GLU A 24 -3.82 -5.26 1.97
C GLU A 24 -3.98 -6.57 2.75
N LYS A 25 -5.19 -6.87 3.26
CA LYS A 25 -5.50 -8.16 3.88
C LYS A 25 -5.30 -9.33 2.92
N ALA A 26 -5.77 -9.19 1.67
CA ALA A 26 -5.62 -10.24 0.66
C ALA A 26 -4.14 -10.54 0.38
N ILE A 27 -3.31 -9.50 0.24
CA ILE A 27 -1.87 -9.64 0.02
C ILE A 27 -1.13 -10.20 1.24
N GLU A 28 -1.48 -9.78 2.46
CA GLU A 28 -0.89 -10.37 3.67
C GLU A 28 -1.23 -11.85 3.80
N SER A 29 -2.48 -12.23 3.54
CA SER A 29 -2.87 -13.63 3.58
C SER A 29 -2.16 -14.44 2.49
N PHE A 30 -2.09 -13.93 1.26
CA PHE A 30 -1.28 -14.52 0.19
C PHE A 30 0.18 -14.71 0.65
N SER A 31 0.80 -13.67 1.19
CA SER A 31 2.18 -13.72 1.66
C SER A 31 2.42 -14.76 2.77
N ASN A 32 1.42 -15.08 3.57
CA ASN A 32 1.52 -16.07 4.64
C ASN A 32 1.21 -17.51 4.17
N GLU A 33 0.50 -17.66 3.04
CA GLU A 33 0.14 -18.94 2.43
C GLU A 33 1.24 -19.48 1.50
N ARG A 34 2.20 -18.65 1.07
CA ARG A 34 3.31 -19.05 0.20
C ARG A 34 4.45 -19.70 0.97
N ASP A 35 5.01 -20.75 0.38
CA ASP A 35 6.28 -21.34 0.83
C ASP A 35 7.47 -20.45 0.47
N GLU A 36 7.39 -19.73 -0.66
CA GLU A 36 8.41 -18.77 -1.05
C GLU A 36 8.42 -17.52 -0.19
N LYS A 37 9.59 -16.89 -0.10
CA LYS A 37 9.71 -15.59 0.56
C LYS A 37 9.01 -14.53 -0.28
N VAL A 38 7.94 -13.95 0.28
CA VAL A 38 7.25 -12.79 -0.31
C VAL A 38 7.71 -11.50 0.38
N LYS A 39 8.20 -10.55 -0.40
CA LYS A 39 8.51 -9.18 0.05
C LYS A 39 7.37 -8.26 -0.34
N VAL A 40 6.55 -7.91 0.64
CA VAL A 40 5.45 -6.95 0.47
C VAL A 40 5.87 -5.55 0.91
N ARG A 41 5.69 -4.56 0.02
CA ARG A 41 5.85 -3.13 0.31
C ARG A 41 4.54 -2.40 0.01
N PHE A 42 3.93 -1.85 1.06
CA PHE A 42 2.83 -0.89 0.92
C PHE A 42 3.43 0.50 0.67
N ILE A 43 2.86 1.23 -0.30
CA ILE A 43 3.32 2.54 -0.76
C ILE A 43 2.12 3.49 -0.69
N PRO A 44 2.11 4.47 0.22
CA PRO A 44 1.05 5.48 0.24
C PRO A 44 1.02 6.27 -1.08
N LEU A 45 -0.16 6.47 -1.66
CA LEU A 45 -0.38 7.23 -2.88
C LEU A 45 -1.51 8.23 -2.67
N LEU A 46 -1.15 9.52 -2.62
CA LEU A 46 -2.09 10.62 -2.41
C LEU A 46 -2.09 11.52 -3.64
N ASN A 47 -3.21 11.53 -4.34
CA ASN A 47 -3.47 12.44 -5.44
C ASN A 47 -4.97 12.72 -5.53
N PHE A 48 -5.39 13.56 -6.48
CA PHE A 48 -6.79 13.90 -6.67
C PHE A 48 -7.67 12.69 -7.02
N HIS A 49 -7.13 11.68 -7.71
CA HIS A 49 -7.86 10.46 -8.04
C HIS A 49 -8.09 9.58 -6.81
N THR A 50 -7.06 9.34 -5.98
CA THR A 50 -7.19 8.46 -4.81
C THR A 50 -8.12 9.04 -3.76
N VAL A 51 -7.99 10.34 -3.45
CA VAL A 51 -8.92 11.04 -2.55
C VAL A 51 -10.31 11.16 -3.17
N GLY A 52 -10.40 11.48 -4.46
CA GLY A 52 -11.67 11.58 -5.17
C GLY A 52 -12.47 10.29 -5.17
N ASN A 53 -11.80 9.13 -5.31
CA ASN A 53 -12.45 7.83 -5.29
C ASN A 53 -13.04 7.50 -3.91
N ILE A 54 -12.32 7.78 -2.82
CA ILE A 54 -12.85 7.60 -1.47
C ILE A 54 -14.01 8.56 -1.20
N MET A 55 -13.92 9.80 -1.68
CA MET A 55 -15.01 10.78 -1.53
C MET A 55 -16.31 10.31 -2.19
N LYS A 56 -16.26 9.55 -3.29
CA LYS A 56 -17.45 8.99 -3.94
C LYS A 56 -18.20 7.98 -3.07
N GLU A 57 -17.52 7.37 -2.11
CA GLU A 57 -18.10 6.42 -1.17
C GLU A 57 -18.77 7.13 0.03
N ARG A 58 -18.58 8.45 0.17
CA ARG A 58 -19.18 9.27 1.25
C ARG A 58 -20.48 9.93 0.82
N GLU A 59 -21.42 10.04 1.75
CA GLU A 59 -22.71 10.70 1.54
C GLU A 59 -22.54 12.20 1.22
N VAL A 60 -21.61 12.88 1.87
CA VAL A 60 -21.42 14.34 1.76
C VAL A 60 -20.05 14.68 1.15
N GLN A 61 -20.06 15.23 -0.07
CA GLN A 61 -18.86 15.50 -0.86
C GLN A 61 -18.48 16.99 -0.95
N THR A 62 -18.34 17.65 0.20
CA THR A 62 -17.89 19.06 0.23
C THR A 62 -16.37 19.18 0.02
N LEU A 63 -15.92 20.38 -0.39
CA LEU A 63 -14.49 20.72 -0.44
C LEU A 63 -13.84 20.60 0.94
N SER A 64 -14.54 20.97 2.01
CA SER A 64 -14.02 20.82 3.37
C SER A 64 -13.77 19.35 3.71
N ASN A 65 -14.73 18.47 3.43
CA ASN A 65 -14.58 17.04 3.69
C ASN A 65 -13.43 16.43 2.87
N ARG A 66 -13.26 16.90 1.63
CA ARG A 66 -12.15 16.49 0.77
C ARG A 66 -10.80 16.92 1.34
N ASN A 67 -10.68 18.16 1.80
CA ASN A 67 -9.46 18.67 2.42
C ASN A 67 -9.13 17.92 3.71
N THR A 68 -10.13 17.67 4.57
CA THR A 68 -9.97 16.84 5.77
C THR A 68 -9.47 15.45 5.41
N LEU A 69 -10.11 14.76 4.46
CA LEU A 69 -9.67 13.43 4.03
C LEU A 69 -8.23 13.44 3.48
N TYR A 70 -7.85 14.45 2.71
CA TYR A 70 -6.48 14.56 2.21
C TYR A 70 -5.49 14.71 3.37
N THR A 71 -5.75 15.63 4.31
CA THR A 71 -4.90 15.87 5.48
C THR A 71 -4.80 14.63 6.36
N ASP A 72 -5.90 13.95 6.63
CA ASP A 72 -5.93 12.72 7.43
C ASP A 72 -5.14 11.60 6.73
N SER A 73 -5.31 11.45 5.41
CA SER A 73 -4.57 10.47 4.63
C SER A 73 -3.07 10.78 4.61
N PHE A 74 -2.70 12.05 4.57
CA PHE A 74 -1.31 12.48 4.66
C PHE A 74 -0.71 12.16 6.04
N ASN A 75 -1.40 12.53 7.11
CA ASN A 75 -0.97 12.23 8.48
C ASN A 75 -0.85 10.72 8.73
N ALA A 76 -1.81 9.93 8.24
CA ALA A 76 -1.77 8.48 8.28
C ALA A 76 -0.58 7.90 7.50
N SER A 77 -0.24 8.51 6.35
CA SER A 77 0.95 8.13 5.57
C SER A 77 2.24 8.37 6.35
N LEU A 78 2.40 9.53 6.98
CA LEU A 78 3.58 9.83 7.80
C LEU A 78 3.69 8.87 9.00
N ALA A 79 2.58 8.61 9.68
CA ALA A 79 2.52 7.65 10.78
C ALA A 79 2.90 6.23 10.34
N PHE A 80 2.39 5.79 9.20
CA PHE A 80 2.79 4.51 8.60
C PHE A 80 4.29 4.44 8.28
N GLN A 81 4.88 5.52 7.75
CA GLN A 81 6.31 5.54 7.43
C GLN A 81 7.18 5.50 8.69
N ALA A 82 6.86 6.28 9.72
CA ALA A 82 7.54 6.23 11.01
C ALA A 82 7.47 4.82 11.63
N ALA A 83 6.29 4.19 11.64
CA ALA A 83 6.15 2.81 12.09
C ALA A 83 6.98 1.82 11.24
N SER A 84 7.06 2.06 9.93
CA SER A 84 7.82 1.26 8.98
C SER A 84 9.35 1.40 9.14
N MET A 85 9.83 2.52 9.68
CA MET A 85 11.26 2.72 10.01
C MET A 85 11.71 1.80 11.14
N GLN A 86 10.81 1.50 12.10
CA GLN A 86 11.05 0.52 13.15
C GLN A 86 10.85 -0.94 12.72
N GLY A 87 10.50 -1.17 11.45
CA GLY A 87 10.38 -2.48 10.84
C GLY A 87 9.20 -2.58 9.88
N LYS A 88 9.43 -3.07 8.67
CA LYS A 88 8.41 -3.12 7.61
C LYS A 88 7.14 -3.90 8.00
N LYS A 89 7.28 -5.05 8.68
CA LYS A 89 6.13 -5.81 9.20
C LYS A 89 5.35 -5.04 10.27
N LYS A 90 6.05 -4.30 11.15
CA LYS A 90 5.40 -3.45 12.16
C LYS A 90 4.66 -2.29 11.49
N GLY A 91 5.23 -1.66 10.47
CA GLY A 91 4.58 -0.64 9.66
C GLY A 91 3.29 -1.13 9.00
N ARG A 92 3.31 -2.29 8.32
CA ARG A 92 2.09 -2.84 7.71
C ARG A 92 1.03 -3.19 8.76
N LYS A 93 1.44 -3.75 9.90
CA LYS A 93 0.52 -3.99 11.04
C LYS A 93 -0.06 -2.69 11.59
N PHE A 94 0.73 -1.62 11.70
CA PHE A 94 0.28 -0.30 12.11
C PHE A 94 -0.82 0.21 11.17
N LEU A 95 -0.57 0.18 9.86
CA LEU A 95 -1.52 0.68 8.86
C LEU A 95 -2.84 -0.10 8.89
N MET A 96 -2.78 -1.43 8.93
CA MET A 96 -3.99 -2.27 8.98
C MET A 96 -4.82 -2.05 10.25
N LEU A 97 -4.17 -1.81 11.41
CA LEU A 97 -4.88 -1.46 12.64
C LEU A 97 -5.49 -0.06 12.58
N LEU A 98 -4.79 0.90 11.99
CA LEU A 98 -5.31 2.25 11.79
C LEU A 98 -6.56 2.21 10.90
N GLN A 99 -6.48 1.49 9.79
CA GLN A 99 -7.60 1.30 8.88
C GLN A 99 -8.79 0.63 9.55
N ASP A 100 -8.57 -0.43 10.32
CA ASP A 100 -9.64 -1.09 11.08
C ASP A 100 -10.35 -0.10 12.02
N LYS A 101 -9.58 0.69 12.79
CA LYS A 101 -10.13 1.71 13.70
C LYS A 101 -10.90 2.80 12.97
N VAL A 102 -10.40 3.29 11.85
CA VAL A 102 -11.03 4.40 11.13
C VAL A 102 -12.23 3.93 10.30
N ILE A 103 -12.08 2.83 9.56
CA ILE A 103 -13.05 2.36 8.57
C ILE A 103 -14.16 1.54 9.25
N ASN A 104 -13.82 0.63 10.15
CA ASN A 104 -14.80 -0.27 10.76
C ASN A 104 -15.36 0.28 12.09
N GLU A 105 -14.52 0.96 12.89
CA GLU A 105 -14.96 1.52 14.18
C GLU A 105 -15.32 3.01 14.13
N GLY A 106 -15.13 3.67 12.98
CA GLY A 106 -15.47 5.08 12.79
C GLY A 106 -14.64 6.04 13.65
N LYS A 107 -13.42 5.66 14.05
CA LYS A 107 -12.53 6.53 14.83
C LYS A 107 -11.96 7.66 13.97
N GLU A 108 -11.81 8.82 14.59
CA GLU A 108 -11.15 9.97 13.99
C GLU A 108 -9.64 9.74 13.86
N VAL A 109 -9.03 10.31 12.82
CA VAL A 109 -7.60 10.22 12.57
C VAL A 109 -6.88 11.26 13.43
N THR A 110 -6.38 10.84 14.59
CA THR A 110 -5.68 11.74 15.53
C THR A 110 -4.31 11.19 15.96
N ARG A 111 -3.48 12.07 16.54
CA ARG A 111 -2.18 11.68 17.11
C ARG A 111 -2.35 10.66 18.23
N GLU A 112 -3.37 10.82 19.05
CA GLU A 112 -3.68 9.89 20.15
C GLU A 112 -3.99 8.50 19.60
N LEU A 113 -4.77 8.40 18.51
CA LEU A 113 -5.03 7.12 17.85
C LEU A 113 -3.74 6.48 17.35
N PHE A 114 -2.85 7.25 16.71
CA PHE A 114 -1.54 6.75 16.26
C PHE A 114 -0.70 6.22 17.41
N THR A 115 -0.57 6.99 18.50
CA THR A 115 0.20 6.58 19.69
C THR A 115 -0.41 5.33 20.35
N GLN A 116 -1.75 5.22 20.40
CA GLN A 116 -2.43 4.02 20.91
C GLN A 116 -2.09 2.77 20.08
N ILE A 117 -2.15 2.87 18.75
CA ILE A 117 -1.81 1.77 17.85
C ILE A 117 -0.32 1.41 18.00
N ALA A 118 0.57 2.39 17.99
CA ALA A 118 2.01 2.21 18.16
C ALA A 118 2.35 1.46 19.47
N LYS A 119 1.70 1.84 20.58
CA LYS A 119 1.81 1.14 21.87
C LYS A 119 1.35 -0.31 21.77
N SER A 120 0.20 -0.55 21.14
CA SER A 120 -0.36 -1.91 21.00
C SER A 120 0.54 -2.87 20.22
N ILE A 121 1.36 -2.35 19.28
CA ILE A 121 2.29 -3.15 18.47
C ILE A 121 3.74 -3.07 18.95
N LYS A 122 3.99 -2.46 20.12
CA LYS A 122 5.31 -2.35 20.76
C LYS A 122 6.34 -1.65 19.85
N LEU A 123 5.95 -0.50 19.32
CA LEU A 123 6.93 0.47 18.80
C LEU A 123 7.65 1.14 19.96
N ASP A 124 8.87 1.61 19.69
CA ASP A 124 9.49 2.65 20.49
C ASP A 124 8.66 3.93 20.29
N ILE A 125 7.99 4.37 21.36
CA ILE A 125 7.01 5.47 21.27
C ILE A 125 7.70 6.82 21.15
N GLU A 126 8.83 7.01 21.83
CA GLU A 126 9.59 8.26 21.77
C GLU A 126 10.11 8.48 20.35
N MET A 127 10.77 7.46 19.78
CA MET A 127 11.26 7.52 18.40
C MET A 127 10.12 7.61 17.40
N PHE A 128 8.99 6.91 17.63
CA PHE A 128 7.83 7.00 16.75
C PHE A 128 7.24 8.42 16.72
N GLU A 129 7.07 9.06 17.88
CA GLU A 129 6.50 10.40 17.95
C GLU A 129 7.41 11.45 17.29
N GLU A 130 8.73 11.33 17.48
CA GLU A 130 9.74 12.14 16.79
C GLU A 130 9.73 11.92 15.27
N ASP A 131 9.72 10.66 14.82
CA ASP A 131 9.85 10.31 13.41
C ASP A 131 8.69 10.83 12.56
N ILE A 132 7.45 10.84 13.07
CA ILE A 132 6.29 11.20 12.25
C ILE A 132 6.38 12.62 11.70
N GLU A 133 6.94 13.53 12.48
CA GLU A 133 7.05 14.95 12.11
C GLU A 133 8.39 15.30 11.43
N SER A 134 9.31 14.33 11.41
CA SER A 134 10.65 14.50 10.85
C SER A 134 10.63 14.79 9.35
N ASP A 135 11.58 15.60 8.90
CA ASP A 135 11.79 15.86 7.47
C ASP A 135 12.24 14.61 6.72
N PHE A 136 12.84 13.65 7.43
CA PHE A 136 13.19 12.35 6.86
C PHE A 136 11.94 11.56 6.47
N THR A 137 10.92 11.49 7.34
CA THR A 137 9.65 10.82 7.04
C THR A 137 8.91 11.49 5.89
N LYS A 138 8.88 12.83 5.85
CA LYS A 138 8.33 13.58 4.70
C LYS A 138 9.09 13.26 3.41
N THR A 139 10.41 13.16 3.48
CA THR A 139 11.25 12.79 2.32
C THR A 139 10.95 11.37 1.83
N ILE A 140 10.73 10.40 2.73
CA ILE A 140 10.31 9.06 2.36
C ILE A 140 8.95 9.10 1.66
N PHE A 141 7.98 9.82 2.20
CA PHE A 141 6.66 9.97 1.58
C PHE A 141 6.76 10.56 0.16
N LEU A 142 7.57 11.61 -0.03
CA LEU A 142 7.78 12.21 -1.35
C LEU A 142 8.46 11.24 -2.33
N LYS A 143 9.41 10.43 -1.86
CA LYS A 143 10.02 9.37 -2.68
C LYS A 143 9.00 8.32 -3.10
N ASP A 144 8.06 7.97 -2.22
CA ASP A 144 6.96 7.05 -2.54
C ASP A 144 6.01 7.65 -3.58
N GLN A 145 5.67 8.95 -3.50
CA GLN A 145 4.90 9.63 -4.55
C GLN A 145 5.66 9.63 -5.89
N LYS A 146 6.96 9.90 -5.87
CA LYS A 146 7.80 9.89 -7.07
C LYS A 146 7.88 8.50 -7.70
N LEU A 147 8.02 7.46 -6.87
CA LEU A 147 8.01 6.08 -7.35
C LEU A 147 6.70 5.73 -8.06
N ALA A 148 5.56 6.14 -7.51
CA ALA A 148 4.27 5.95 -8.18
C ALA A 148 4.23 6.64 -9.55
N GLN A 149 4.77 7.87 -9.66
CA GLN A 149 4.87 8.58 -10.94
C GLN A 149 5.80 7.88 -11.93
N GLU A 150 6.97 7.41 -11.48
CA GLU A 150 7.93 6.65 -12.30
C GLU A 150 7.33 5.34 -12.83
N MET A 151 6.41 4.74 -12.07
CA MET A 151 5.68 3.52 -12.42
C MET A 151 4.35 3.79 -13.14
N ASP A 152 4.01 5.05 -13.43
CA ASP A 152 2.76 5.50 -14.08
C ASP A 152 1.48 5.07 -13.34
N ILE A 153 1.52 5.08 -12.01
CA ILE A 153 0.43 4.65 -11.14
C ILE A 153 -0.34 5.87 -10.62
N GLN A 154 -1.61 5.96 -11.00
CA GLN A 154 -2.48 7.09 -10.66
C GLN A 154 -3.63 6.70 -9.72
N HIS A 155 -3.92 5.40 -9.60
CA HIS A 155 -5.04 4.87 -8.84
C HIS A 155 -4.59 4.05 -7.64
N ALA A 156 -5.48 3.91 -6.67
CA ALA A 156 -5.29 3.07 -5.49
C ALA A 156 -6.60 2.31 -5.20
N PRO A 157 -6.54 1.00 -4.90
CA PRO A 157 -5.33 0.18 -4.85
C PRO A 157 -4.75 -0.08 -6.25
N SER A 158 -3.43 -0.25 -6.35
CA SER A 158 -2.76 -0.78 -7.55
C SER A 158 -1.56 -1.62 -7.12
N CYS A 159 -1.37 -2.79 -7.73
CA CYS A 159 -0.38 -3.76 -7.32
C CYS A 159 0.58 -4.04 -8.47
N VAL A 160 1.88 -3.96 -8.21
CA VAL A 160 2.92 -4.47 -9.11
C VAL A 160 3.56 -5.70 -8.48
N LEU A 161 3.44 -6.83 -9.16
CA LEU A 161 3.97 -8.12 -8.71
C LEU A 161 5.12 -8.54 -9.62
N TYR A 162 6.26 -8.88 -9.02
CA TYR A 162 7.38 -9.53 -9.68
C TYR A 162 7.42 -10.98 -9.21
N PRO A 163 7.09 -11.96 -10.06
CA PRO A 163 7.27 -13.36 -9.70
C PRO A 163 8.77 -13.63 -9.65
N GLY A 164 9.22 -14.36 -8.64
CA GLY A 164 10.65 -14.63 -8.48
C GLY A 164 11.28 -15.31 -9.70
N GLY A 165 12.61 -15.29 -9.76
CA GLY A 165 13.40 -15.95 -10.82
C GLY A 165 14.11 -14.98 -11.75
N SER A 166 14.36 -15.39 -13.00
CA SER A 166 15.05 -14.59 -14.02
C SER A 166 14.14 -13.65 -14.80
N ASN A 167 12.87 -13.51 -14.41
CA ASN A 167 11.95 -12.60 -15.07
C ASN A 167 12.26 -11.15 -14.65
N GLU A 168 12.65 -10.33 -15.62
CA GLU A 168 12.87 -8.89 -15.43
C GLU A 168 11.55 -8.07 -15.48
N HIS A 169 10.41 -8.74 -15.65
CA HIS A 169 9.11 -8.10 -15.89
C HIS A 169 8.18 -8.24 -14.69
N GLY A 170 7.54 -7.13 -14.32
CA GLY A 170 6.50 -7.07 -13.30
C GLY A 170 5.11 -6.93 -13.93
N TYR A 171 4.12 -7.53 -13.28
CA TYR A 171 2.71 -7.48 -13.67
C TYR A 171 2.00 -6.38 -12.88
N LEU A 172 1.38 -5.43 -13.59
CA LEU A 172 0.54 -4.41 -12.99
C LEU A 172 -0.92 -4.87 -12.95
N MET A 173 -1.53 -4.78 -11.78
CA MET A 173 -2.95 -5.03 -11.51
C MET A 173 -3.57 -3.79 -10.88
N ASP A 174 -4.47 -3.11 -11.58
CA ASP A 174 -5.05 -1.81 -11.18
C ASP A 174 -6.59 -1.81 -11.03
N THR A 175 -7.25 -2.92 -11.38
CA THR A 175 -8.72 -3.05 -11.36
C THR A 175 -9.21 -4.03 -10.30
N THR A 176 -8.74 -5.28 -10.35
CA THR A 176 -9.12 -6.34 -9.42
C THR A 176 -7.87 -7.04 -8.91
N ILE A 177 -7.68 -7.05 -7.60
CA ILE A 177 -6.54 -7.71 -6.94
C ILE A 177 -7.12 -8.76 -5.99
N THR A 178 -7.04 -10.04 -6.39
CA THR A 178 -7.50 -11.16 -5.57
C THR A 178 -6.34 -12.11 -5.28
N LYS A 179 -6.46 -12.91 -4.21
CA LYS A 179 -5.50 -13.97 -3.94
C LYS A 179 -5.32 -14.93 -5.11
N GLN A 180 -6.41 -15.30 -5.78
CA GLN A 180 -6.38 -16.21 -6.92
C GLN A 180 -5.52 -15.66 -8.06
N LEU A 181 -5.66 -14.37 -8.38
CA LEU A 181 -4.81 -13.71 -9.37
C LEU A 181 -3.35 -13.66 -8.91
N LEU A 182 -3.09 -13.33 -7.64
CA LEU A 182 -1.73 -13.32 -7.08
C LEU A 182 -1.04 -14.69 -7.17
N HIS A 183 -1.76 -15.78 -6.89
CA HIS A 183 -1.23 -17.14 -7.08
C HIS A 183 -0.98 -17.44 -8.56
N GLY A 184 -1.93 -17.16 -9.45
CA GLY A 184 -1.77 -17.36 -10.89
C GLY A 184 -0.51 -16.70 -11.45
N PHE A 185 -0.33 -15.40 -11.20
CA PHE A 185 0.85 -14.66 -11.68
C PHE A 185 2.16 -15.06 -11.03
N SER A 186 2.12 -15.67 -9.85
CA SER A 186 3.32 -16.15 -9.14
C SER A 186 3.75 -17.55 -9.57
N ASP A 187 2.79 -18.38 -10.01
CA ASP A 187 3.01 -19.79 -10.35
C ASP A 187 3.20 -20.00 -11.86
N GLU A 188 2.58 -19.17 -12.69
CA GLU A 188 2.67 -19.29 -14.13
C GLU A 188 3.91 -18.59 -14.71
N LYS A 189 4.66 -19.32 -15.54
CA LYS A 189 5.49 -18.73 -16.59
C LYS A 189 4.57 -18.24 -17.72
N ILE A 190 3.72 -17.22 -17.52
CA ILE A 190 2.92 -16.75 -18.66
C ILE A 190 3.79 -15.94 -19.62
N ASP A 191 4.05 -16.50 -20.79
CA ASP A 191 4.45 -15.75 -21.99
C ASP A 191 3.22 -14.99 -22.52
N PHE A 192 2.99 -13.77 -22.03
CA PHE A 192 1.98 -12.89 -22.61
C PHE A 192 2.56 -12.09 -23.78
N GLU A 193 1.83 -12.07 -24.89
CA GLU A 193 2.19 -11.29 -26.08
C GLU A 193 2.32 -9.79 -25.75
N LYS A 194 3.42 -9.24 -26.26
CA LYS A 194 3.94 -7.91 -25.99
C LYS A 194 2.97 -6.82 -26.46
N SER A 195 2.70 -5.85 -25.58
CA SER A 195 2.40 -4.47 -26.01
C SER A 195 3.52 -3.54 -25.51
N SER A 196 3.88 -2.58 -26.37
CA SER A 196 5.21 -1.97 -26.45
C SER A 196 5.58 -0.96 -25.34
N HIS A 197 6.88 -0.93 -25.03
CA HIS A 197 7.68 0.12 -24.37
C HIS A 197 7.21 0.65 -23.00
N LYS A 198 7.17 -0.20 -21.97
CA LYS A 198 7.42 0.16 -20.56
C LYS A 198 7.84 -1.10 -19.80
N HIS A 199 8.58 -0.95 -18.70
CA HIS A 199 9.12 -2.06 -17.88
C HIS A 199 8.03 -2.88 -17.14
N LEU A 200 6.75 -2.51 -17.31
CA LEU A 200 5.56 -3.07 -16.68
C LEU A 200 4.60 -3.53 -17.78
N SER A 201 4.13 -4.78 -17.70
CA SER A 201 3.03 -5.26 -18.54
C SER A 201 1.70 -4.83 -17.92
N LEU A 202 0.97 -3.96 -18.65
CA LEU A 202 -0.41 -3.58 -18.33
C LEU A 202 -1.34 -4.73 -18.74
N ILE A 203 -2.18 -5.21 -17.81
CA ILE A 203 -3.21 -6.20 -18.11
C ILE A 203 -4.58 -5.57 -17.89
N GLN A 204 -5.32 -5.37 -18.98
CA GLN A 204 -6.75 -5.08 -18.94
C GLN A 204 -7.49 -6.40 -19.19
N MET A 205 -8.33 -6.83 -18.25
CA MET A 205 -9.22 -7.97 -18.48
C MET A 205 -10.38 -7.53 -19.40
N ILE A 206 -10.58 -8.25 -20.51
CA ILE A 206 -11.76 -8.17 -21.39
C ILE A 206 -12.96 -8.78 -20.69
#